data_AF-A0A9Q1C0T8-F1
#
_entry.id   AF-A0A9Q1C0T8-F1
#
_cell.length_a   1.000
_cell.length_b   1.000
_cell.length_c   1.000
_cell.angle_alpha   90.00
_cell.angle_beta   90.00
_cell.angle_gamma   90.00
#
_symmetry.space_group_name_H-M   'P 1'
#
loop_
_entity.id
_entity.type
_entity.pdbx_description
1 polymer ?
#
loop_
_entity_poly.entity_id
_entity_poly.type
_entity_poly.pdbx_seq_one_letter_code
_entity_poly.pdbx_strand_id
1 'polypeptide(L)'
;MRELCNRGQKDSETVPEYAFALMALADKMQNLENAPDLQVTLKEQFRDGLLDPVLRREVKRLMIEEPDVTFLSLRDWLWKWQKR
;
A
#
# COMPACT_ATOMS: atom_id res chain seq x y z
N MET A 1 9.02 11.11 -3.69
CA MET A 1 9.56 9.84 -3.15
C MET A 1 9.63 9.80 -1.63
N ARG A 2 10.41 10.68 -0.95
CA ARG A 2 10.56 10.64 0.53
C ARG A 2 9.24 10.69 1.32
N GLU A 3 8.26 11.47 0.88
CA GLU A 3 6.96 11.59 1.56
C GLU A 3 6.15 10.29 1.50
N LEU A 4 6.25 9.55 0.40
CA LEU A 4 5.58 8.26 0.24
C LEU A 4 6.29 7.20 1.08
N CYS A 5 7.61 7.11 1.00
CA CYS A 5 8.44 6.16 1.78
C CYS A 5 8.34 6.34 3.30
N ASN A 6 7.96 7.53 3.78
CA ASN A 6 7.80 7.80 5.21
C ASN A 6 6.35 7.68 5.70
N ARG A 7 5.40 7.39 4.80
CA ARG A 7 3.98 7.35 5.13
C ARG A 7 3.59 5.98 5.65
N GLY A 8 3.61 5.81 6.98
CA GLY A 8 2.98 4.69 7.68
C GLY A 8 1.50 4.95 8.00
N GLN A 9 0.72 3.91 8.29
CA GLN A 9 -0.63 4.01 8.84
C GLN A 9 -0.55 4.61 10.24
N LYS A 10 -1.40 5.59 10.54
CA LYS A 10 -1.51 6.17 11.88
C LYS A 10 -2.48 5.35 12.73
N ASP A 11 -2.31 5.37 14.05
CA ASP A 11 -3.21 4.64 14.97
C ASP A 11 -4.68 5.07 14.86
N SER A 12 -4.92 6.32 14.46
CA SER A 12 -6.25 6.87 14.22
C SER A 12 -6.82 6.57 12.83
N GLU A 13 -6.05 5.97 11.93
CA GLU A 13 -6.45 5.72 10.54
C GLU A 13 -6.81 4.25 10.33
N THR A 14 -7.93 4.04 9.66
CA THR A 14 -8.28 2.71 9.15
C THR A 14 -7.40 2.34 7.95
N VAL A 15 -7.28 1.05 7.67
CA VAL A 15 -6.48 0.56 6.53
C VAL A 15 -6.97 1.13 5.18
N PRO A 16 -8.28 1.27 4.92
CA PRO A 16 -8.78 1.92 3.70
C PRO A 16 -8.39 3.39 3.59
N GLU A 17 -8.45 4.15 4.70
CA GLU A 17 -8.03 5.56 4.72
C GLU A 17 -6.53 5.70 4.45
N TYR A 18 -5.73 4.80 5.03
CA TYR A 18 -4.31 4.72 4.77
C TYR A 18 -4.00 4.39 3.30
N ALA A 19 -4.67 3.39 2.72
CA ALA A 19 -4.54 3.03 1.32
C ALA A 19 -4.90 4.20 0.39
N PHE A 20 -5.97 4.93 0.71
CA PHE A 20 -6.40 6.10 -0.03
C PHE A 20 -5.37 7.24 0.05
N ALA A 21 -4.85 7.52 1.24
CA ALA A 21 -3.80 8.53 1.42
C ALA A 21 -2.53 8.21 0.64
N LEU A 22 -2.14 6.94 0.57
CA LEU A 22 -1.01 6.48 -0.23
C LEU A 22 -1.24 6.63 -1.73
N MET A 23 -2.43 6.29 -2.25
CA MET A 23 -2.77 6.53 -3.67
C MET A 23 -2.73 8.01 -4.01
N ALA A 24 -3.28 8.88 -3.15
CA ALA A 24 -3.26 10.32 -3.38
C ALA A 24 -1.82 10.88 -3.40
N LEU A 25 -0.89 10.29 -2.65
CA LEU A 25 0.53 10.63 -2.70
C LEU A 25 1.21 10.10 -3.96
N ALA A 26 0.87 8.87 -4.37
CA ALA A 26 1.37 8.30 -5.62
C ALA A 26 0.91 9.11 -6.84
N ASP A 27 -0.36 9.47 -6.93
CA ASP A 27 -0.92 10.28 -8.02
C ASP A 27 -0.19 11.63 -8.18
N LYS A 28 0.10 12.30 -7.05
CA LYS A 28 0.92 13.52 -7.05
C LYS A 28 2.36 13.29 -7.56
N MET A 29 2.92 12.10 -7.33
CA MET A 29 4.27 11.74 -7.75
C MET A 29 4.34 11.17 -9.17
N GLN A 30 3.22 10.69 -9.72
CA GLN A 30 3.15 10.15 -11.09
C GLN A 30 3.43 11.22 -12.15
N ASN A 31 3.23 12.50 -11.80
CA ASN A 31 3.59 13.65 -12.63
C ASN A 31 5.11 13.93 -12.70
N LEU A 32 5.96 13.12 -12.07
CA LEU A 32 7.41 13.25 -12.14
C LEU A 32 7.97 12.29 -13.22
N GLU A 33 8.51 12.84 -14.31
CA GLU A 33 9.01 12.12 -15.51
C GLU A 33 10.13 11.08 -15.25
N ASN A 34 10.64 10.94 -14.03
CA ASN A 34 11.69 9.98 -13.67
C ASN A 34 11.40 9.23 -12.35
N ALA A 35 10.13 9.08 -11.98
CA ALA A 35 9.79 8.29 -10.81
C ALA A 35 10.13 6.80 -11.08
N PRO A 36 10.98 6.15 -10.25
CA PRO A 36 11.14 4.70 -10.32
C PRO A 36 9.78 4.03 -10.09
N ASP A 37 9.64 2.78 -10.53
CA ASP A 37 8.37 2.05 -10.65
C ASP A 37 7.43 2.30 -9.45
N LEU A 38 6.58 3.31 -9.60
CA LEU A 38 5.81 3.91 -8.52
C LEU A 38 4.87 2.87 -7.89
N GLN A 39 4.44 1.91 -8.71
CA GLN A 39 3.62 0.79 -8.28
C GLN A 39 4.38 -0.14 -7.33
N VAL A 40 5.66 -0.40 -7.57
CA VAL A 40 6.49 -1.23 -6.68
C VAL A 40 6.67 -0.51 -5.34
N THR A 41 7.09 0.76 -5.36
CA THR A 41 7.28 1.53 -4.12
C THR A 41 5.98 1.68 -3.34
N LEU A 42 4.84 1.91 -4.01
CA LEU A 42 3.53 2.02 -3.38
C LEU A 42 3.13 0.72 -2.68
N LYS A 43 3.34 -0.43 -3.33
CA LYS A 43 3.03 -1.75 -2.76
C LYS A 43 3.90 -2.08 -1.56
N GLU A 44 5.21 -1.82 -1.66
CA GLU A 44 6.14 -2.03 -0.55
C GLU A 44 5.82 -1.13 0.64
N GLN A 45 5.57 0.15 0.38
CA GLN A 45 5.21 1.10 1.42
C GLN A 45 3.90 0.71 2.11
N PHE A 46 2.90 0.30 1.33
CA PHE A 46 1.62 -0.13 1.88
C PHE A 46 1.79 -1.33 2.79
N ARG A 47 2.57 -2.33 2.38
CA ARG A 47 2.90 -3.49 3.22
C ARG A 47 3.62 -3.05 4.49
N ASP A 48 4.67 -2.24 4.39
CA ASP A 48 5.53 -1.93 5.53
C ASP A 48 4.90 -0.94 6.50
N GLY A 49 4.03 -0.07 6.00
CA GLY A 49 3.37 0.94 6.80
C GLY A 49 2.08 0.51 7.48
N LEU A 50 1.52 -0.68 7.21
CA LEU A 50 0.39 -1.22 7.97
C LEU A 50 0.75 -1.40 9.45
N LEU A 51 -0.15 -1.03 10.36
CA LEU A 51 0.07 -1.21 11.80
C LEU A 51 -0.05 -2.67 12.24
N ASP A 52 -1.01 -3.40 11.67
CA ASP A 52 -1.31 -4.77 12.05
C ASP A 52 -0.24 -5.74 11.49
N PRO A 53 0.54 -6.42 12.36
CA PRO A 53 1.56 -7.38 11.94
C PRO A 53 1.00 -8.59 11.18
N VAL A 54 -0.26 -8.98 11.41
CA VAL A 54 -0.93 -10.07 10.69
C VAL A 54 -1.21 -9.61 9.26
N LEU A 55 -1.81 -8.43 9.09
CA LEU A 55 -2.05 -7.85 7.76
C LEU A 55 -0.77 -7.66 6.98
N ARG A 56 0.32 -7.22 7.62
CA ARG A 56 1.64 -7.13 6.97
C ARG A 56 2.11 -8.47 6.40
N ARG A 57 1.94 -9.56 7.15
CA ARG A 57 2.32 -10.91 6.73
C ARG A 57 1.45 -11.41 5.59
N GLU A 58 0.14 -11.20 5.68
CA GLU A 58 -0.78 -11.67 4.65
C GLU A 58 -0.62 -10.89 3.34
N VAL A 59 -0.44 -9.57 3.40
CA VAL A 59 -0.13 -8.74 2.23
C VAL A 59 1.19 -9.18 1.59
N LYS A 60 2.22 -9.43 2.41
CA LYS A 60 3.50 -9.96 1.91
C LYS A 60 3.32 -11.31 1.22
N ARG A 61 2.50 -12.20 1.79
CA ARG A 61 2.21 -13.50 1.21
C ARG A 61 1.52 -13.36 -0.14
N LEU A 62 0.50 -12.50 -0.24
CA LEU A 62 -0.20 -12.23 -1.49
C LEU A 62 0.74 -11.66 -2.57
N MET A 63 1.65 -10.76 -2.20
CA MET A 63 2.65 -10.23 -3.14
C MET A 63 3.65 -11.29 -3.64
N ILE A 64 3.87 -12.37 -2.88
CA ILE A 64 4.74 -13.49 -3.27
C ILE A 64 3.96 -14.48 -4.14
N GLU A 65 2.71 -14.79 -3.76
CA GLU A 65 1.83 -15.69 -4.50
C GLU A 65 1.41 -15.09 -5.86
N GLU A 66 1.22 -13.77 -5.91
CA GLU A 66 0.84 -13.02 -7.11
C GLU A 66 1.81 -11.84 -7.33
N PRO A 67 2.94 -12.04 -8.03
CA PRO A 67 3.94 -10.99 -8.26
C PRO A 67 3.39 -9.78 -9.02
N ASP A 68 2.45 -10.03 -9.94
CA ASP A 68 1.80 -9.03 -10.78
C ASP A 68 0.58 -8.37 -10.10
N VAL A 69 0.36 -8.66 -8.79
CA VAL A 69 -0.76 -8.06 -8.06
C VAL A 69 -0.67 -6.54 -8.10
N THR A 70 -1.78 -5.91 -8.46
CA THR A 70 -1.89 -4.45 -8.50
C THR A 70 -2.20 -3.91 -7.10
N PHE A 71 -1.89 -2.63 -6.89
CA PHE A 71 -2.24 -1.97 -5.63
C PHE A 71 -3.77 -1.99 -5.36
N LEU A 72 -4.59 -1.83 -6.41
CA LEU A 72 -6.05 -1.87 -6.29
C LEU A 72 -6.52 -3.26 -5.84
N SER A 73 -5.94 -4.32 -6.41
CA SER A 73 -6.22 -5.70 -6.01
C SER A 73 -5.84 -5.95 -4.55
N LEU A 74 -4.68 -5.43 -4.10
CA LEU A 74 -4.26 -5.52 -2.69
C LEU A 74 -5.23 -4.83 -1.76
N ARG A 75 -5.66 -3.60 -2.09
CA ARG A 75 -6.65 -2.83 -1.31
C ARG A 75 -7.97 -3.58 -1.19
N ASP A 76 -8.48 -4.09 -2.30
CA ASP A 76 -9.77 -4.80 -2.34
C ASP A 76 -9.70 -6.14 -1.60
N TRP A 77 -8.57 -6.84 -1.67
CA TRP A 77 -8.32 -8.04 -0.88
C TRP A 77 -8.32 -7.73 0.62
N LEU A 78 -7.64 -6.67 1.02
CA LEU A 78 -7.56 -6.25 2.42
C LEU A 78 -8.91 -5.85 3.00
N TRP A 79 -9.73 -5.14 2.21
CA TRP A 79 -11.10 -4.82 2.57
C TRP A 79 -11.96 -6.06 2.81
N LYS A 80 -11.80 -7.10 1.97
CA LYS A 80 -12.48 -8.38 2.16
C LYS A 80 -11.97 -9.12 3.40
N TRP A 81 -10.66 -9.07 3.66
CA TRP A 81 -10.04 -9.72 4.80
C TRP A 81 -10.51 -9.11 6.13
N GLN A 82 -10.58 -7.78 6.23
CA GLN A 82 -11.04 -7.09 7.45
C GLN A 82 -12.52 -7.34 7.79
N LYS A 83 -13.34 -7.79 6.82
CA LYS A 83 -14.75 -8.13 7.02
C LYS A 83 -14.99 -9.60 7.34
N ARG A 84 -13.93 -10.41 7.36
CA ARG A 84 -13.98 -11.86 7.57
C ARG A 84 -13.81 -12.19 9.05
#